data_AF-A0A821FW64-F1
#
_entry.id   AF-A0A821FW64-F1
#
_cell.length_a   1.000
_cell.length_b   1.000
_cell.length_c   1.000
_cell.angle_alpha   90.00
_cell.angle_beta   90.00
_cell.angle_gamma   90.00
#
_symmetry.space_group_name_H-M   'P 1'
#
loop_
_entity.id
_entity.type
_entity.pdbx_description
1 polymer ?
#
loop_
_entity_poly.entity_id
_entity_poly.type
_entity_poly.pdbx_seq_one_letter_code
_entity_poly.pdbx_strand_id
1 'polypeptide(L)'
;MLFVIGVLLFATCHGEKSLKIDIYPGFGWDQLRFLDMSPVFNISNFNDSDIFQSCVEMIPLHENKIEMGSTSLNTFDSNENNYASSFMIGGSAGYLGFKISGSYSNEYQRIKEDLSASFSSGSSLSQNEINKFKQQIQRKIINSKGGDVFILGNHMTTWQSSVKTKPAIIRRAIENITSIIQTEKIPELTLLALVEVKKKINDAIETYIEMNTHRGCMNRLSPSFNWVANVDDSSCAPATVKFQFGGFIQSCTEDSRLQQ
;
A
#
# COMPACT_ATOMS: atom_id res chain seq x y z
N MET A 1 -35.75 -19.55 58.04
CA MET A 1 -34.52 -18.79 57.78
C MET A 1 -33.67 -19.63 56.83
N LEU A 2 -33.87 -19.46 55.51
CA LEU A 2 -33.11 -20.19 54.49
C LEU A 2 -31.79 -19.44 54.24
N PHE A 3 -30.67 -20.11 54.44
CA PHE A 3 -29.35 -19.63 54.02
C PHE A 3 -29.16 -19.97 52.54
N VAL A 4 -29.11 -18.94 51.68
CA VAL A 4 -28.68 -19.07 50.29
C VAL A 4 -27.17 -18.91 50.27
N ILE A 5 -26.44 -20.00 50.07
CA ILE A 5 -25.00 -19.98 49.84
C ILE A 5 -24.80 -19.65 48.36
N GLY A 6 -24.49 -18.37 48.08
CA GLY A 6 -24.06 -17.92 46.76
C GLY A 6 -22.62 -18.37 46.51
N VAL A 7 -22.44 -19.45 45.77
CA VAL A 7 -21.14 -19.84 45.22
C VAL A 7 -20.81 -18.87 44.07
N LEU A 8 -20.02 -17.84 44.38
CA LEU A 8 -19.35 -17.02 43.37
C LEU A 8 -18.24 -17.86 42.73
N LEU A 9 -18.56 -18.51 41.62
CA LEU A 9 -17.58 -19.06 40.70
C LEU A 9 -16.86 -17.89 40.01
N PHE A 10 -15.76 -17.43 40.60
CA PHE A 10 -14.75 -16.69 39.85
C PHE A 10 -14.10 -17.66 38.86
N ALA A 11 -14.57 -17.65 37.62
CA ALA A 11 -13.82 -18.24 36.52
C ALA A 11 -12.57 -17.38 36.32
N THR A 12 -11.46 -17.77 36.94
CA THR A 12 -10.15 -17.26 36.56
C THR A 12 -9.85 -17.81 35.18
N CYS A 13 -10.13 -17.01 34.16
CA CYS A 13 -9.75 -17.31 32.78
C CYS A 13 -8.22 -17.27 32.69
N HIS A 14 -7.55 -18.37 33.05
CA HIS A 14 -6.16 -18.62 32.67
C HIS A 14 -6.17 -18.99 31.18
N GLY A 15 -6.36 -17.98 30.32
CA GLY A 15 -5.97 -18.10 28.92
C GLY A 15 -4.45 -18.25 28.90
N GLU A 16 -3.96 -19.37 28.38
CA GLU A 16 -2.57 -19.49 27.92
C GLU A 16 -2.20 -18.20 27.20
N LYS A 17 -1.12 -17.55 27.64
CA LYS A 17 -0.68 -16.23 27.15
C LYS A 17 -0.83 -16.16 25.63
N SER A 18 -1.91 -15.48 25.24
CA SER A 18 -2.28 -15.11 23.88
C SER A 18 -1.03 -14.57 23.19
N LEU A 19 -0.76 -15.05 21.98
CA LEU A 19 0.35 -14.63 21.13
C LEU A 19 0.55 -13.11 21.26
N LYS A 20 1.67 -12.68 21.84
CA LYS A 20 1.99 -11.25 21.93
C LYS A 20 2.44 -10.81 20.55
N ILE A 21 1.52 -10.23 19.78
CA ILE A 21 1.80 -9.71 18.46
C ILE A 21 2.17 -8.23 18.61
N ASP A 22 3.34 -7.82 18.15
CA ASP A 22 3.73 -6.39 18.09
C ASP A 22 3.15 -5.67 16.88
N ILE A 23 2.09 -6.24 16.29
CA ILE A 23 1.52 -5.85 15.03
C ILE A 23 0.04 -5.58 15.27
N TYR A 24 -0.33 -4.32 15.17
CA TYR A 24 -1.66 -3.88 15.54
C TYR A 24 -2.31 -3.07 14.41
N PRO A 25 -3.62 -3.23 14.20
CA PRO A 25 -4.37 -2.37 13.31
C PRO A 25 -4.53 -0.97 13.93
N GLY A 26 -5.09 -0.03 13.15
CA GLY A 26 -5.44 1.30 13.65
C GLY A 26 -4.39 2.39 13.43
N PHE A 27 -3.38 2.09 12.61
CA PHE A 27 -2.45 3.07 12.08
C PHE A 27 -3.00 3.66 10.77
N GLY A 28 -2.66 4.92 10.51
CA GLY A 28 -2.87 5.50 9.20
C GLY A 28 -2.02 4.78 8.16
N TRP A 29 -2.43 4.87 6.90
CA TRP A 29 -1.71 4.21 5.81
C TRP A 29 -1.62 5.12 4.59
N ASP A 30 -0.43 5.21 4.03
CA ASP A 30 -0.22 5.86 2.74
C ASP A 30 -0.26 4.81 1.61
N GLN A 31 -1.31 4.87 0.80
CA GLN A 31 -1.54 3.94 -0.29
C GLN A 31 -0.61 4.14 -1.49
N LEU A 32 -0.02 5.32 -1.69
CA LEU A 32 0.91 5.55 -2.80
C LEU A 32 2.29 4.99 -2.46
N ARG A 33 2.74 5.19 -1.22
CA ARG A 33 4.10 4.80 -0.76
C ARG A 33 4.17 3.44 -0.09
N PHE A 34 3.03 2.87 0.31
CA PHE A 34 2.93 1.66 1.13
C PHE A 34 3.69 1.78 2.45
N LEU A 35 3.42 2.87 3.18
CA LEU A 35 4.05 3.18 4.45
C LEU A 35 3.00 3.35 5.55
N ASP A 36 3.33 2.85 6.74
CA ASP A 36 2.56 3.11 7.96
C ASP A 36 2.72 4.57 8.38
N MET A 37 1.59 5.23 8.62
CA MET A 37 1.51 6.59 9.13
C MET A 37 1.19 6.58 10.63
N SER A 38 1.00 7.76 11.20
CA SER A 38 0.68 7.91 12.62
C SER A 38 -0.56 7.11 13.05
N PRO A 39 -0.61 6.64 14.30
CA PRO A 39 -1.80 6.03 14.89
C PRO A 39 -3.03 6.92 14.72
N VAL A 40 -4.13 6.33 14.28
CA VAL A 40 -5.43 7.01 14.16
C VAL A 40 -6.26 6.78 15.42
N PHE A 41 -6.13 5.60 16.03
CA PHE A 41 -6.77 5.30 17.31
C PHE A 41 -5.86 5.66 18.47
N ASN A 42 -6.46 5.88 19.65
CA ASN A 42 -5.69 6.15 20.84
C ASN A 42 -4.85 4.93 21.22
N ILE A 43 -3.52 5.11 21.21
CA ILE A 43 -2.52 4.11 21.56
C ILE A 43 -1.88 4.35 22.93
N SER A 44 -2.43 5.24 23.75
CA SER A 44 -1.99 5.40 25.14
C SER A 44 -2.17 4.07 25.86
N ASN A 45 -1.06 3.38 26.17
CA ASN A 45 -0.94 2.06 26.82
C ASN A 45 -0.48 0.89 25.93
N PHE A 46 0.29 1.12 24.86
CA PHE A 46 0.97 0.03 24.12
C PHE A 46 1.87 -0.86 25.00
N ASN A 47 2.37 -0.32 26.13
CA ASN A 47 3.21 -1.07 27.08
C ASN A 47 2.45 -2.18 27.81
N ASP A 48 1.15 -2.00 28.06
CA ASP A 48 0.25 -3.04 28.57
C ASP A 48 -0.51 -3.67 27.39
N SER A 49 0.15 -4.62 26.73
CA SER A 49 -0.39 -5.36 25.57
C SER A 49 -1.79 -5.89 25.80
N ASP A 50 -2.13 -6.19 27.06
CA ASP A 50 -3.37 -6.85 27.45
C ASP A 50 -4.59 -5.92 27.30
N ILE A 51 -4.42 -4.60 27.50
CA ILE A 51 -5.53 -3.62 27.34
C ILE A 51 -5.78 -3.35 25.86
N PHE A 52 -4.73 -3.16 25.06
CA PHE A 52 -4.89 -2.92 23.62
C PHE A 52 -5.43 -4.17 22.90
N GLN A 53 -5.01 -5.38 23.32
CA GLN A 53 -5.56 -6.64 22.83
C GLN A 53 -7.05 -6.81 23.13
N SER A 54 -7.58 -6.23 24.20
CA SER A 54 -9.02 -6.34 24.51
C SER A 54 -9.94 -5.69 23.46
N CYS A 55 -9.42 -4.73 22.68
CA CYS A 55 -10.15 -4.05 21.61
C CYS A 55 -9.91 -4.69 20.22
N VAL A 56 -9.03 -5.68 20.13
CA VAL A 56 -8.65 -6.33 18.87
C VAL A 56 -9.05 -7.79 18.92
N GLU A 57 -10.01 -8.16 18.08
CA GLU A 57 -10.36 -9.56 17.89
C GLU A 57 -9.36 -10.22 16.93
N MET A 58 -8.74 -11.31 17.39
CA MET A 58 -7.82 -12.10 16.57
C MET A 58 -8.52 -13.36 16.09
N ILE A 59 -8.66 -13.49 14.77
CA ILE A 59 -9.20 -14.69 14.14
C ILE A 59 -8.01 -15.58 13.74
N PRO A 60 -7.83 -16.76 14.36
CA PRO A 60 -6.72 -17.63 14.03
C PRO A 60 -6.92 -18.24 12.64
N LEU A 61 -6.14 -17.80 11.67
CA LEU A 61 -6.05 -18.38 10.35
C LEU A 61 -4.69 -19.05 10.19
N HIS A 62 -4.68 -20.34 9.88
CA HIS A 62 -3.46 -21.09 9.64
C HIS A 62 -3.46 -21.62 8.20
N GLU A 63 -2.84 -20.85 7.31
CA GLU A 63 -2.72 -21.17 5.89
C GLU A 63 -1.25 -21.18 5.49
N ASN A 64 -0.84 -22.22 4.75
CA ASN A 64 0.48 -22.30 4.14
C ASN A 64 0.31 -22.42 2.62
N LYS A 65 0.86 -21.47 1.87
CA LYS A 65 0.80 -21.44 0.41
C LYS A 65 2.21 -21.53 -0.16
N ILE A 66 2.42 -22.47 -1.08
CA ILE A 66 3.66 -22.59 -1.85
C ILE A 66 3.28 -22.46 -3.33
N GLU A 67 3.86 -21.48 -4.00
CA GLU A 67 3.68 -21.26 -5.43
C GLU A 67 4.89 -21.85 -6.17
N MET A 68 4.65 -22.78 -7.09
CA MET A 68 5.71 -23.38 -7.93
C MET A 68 5.94 -22.63 -9.24
N GLY A 69 5.00 -21.76 -9.63
CA GLY A 69 5.10 -20.90 -10.80
C GLY A 69 5.59 -19.50 -10.44
N SER A 70 6.03 -18.74 -11.44
CA SER A 70 6.32 -17.31 -11.29
C SER A 70 5.22 -16.46 -11.90
N THR A 71 5.01 -15.27 -11.35
CA THR A 71 4.16 -14.24 -11.95
C THR A 71 5.01 -13.21 -12.66
N SER A 72 4.57 -12.76 -13.84
CA SER A 72 5.16 -11.61 -14.50
C SER A 72 4.52 -10.34 -13.95
N LEU A 73 5.36 -9.34 -13.68
CA LEU A 73 4.91 -8.01 -13.30
C LEU A 73 5.49 -7.01 -14.28
N ASN A 74 4.63 -6.31 -15.01
CA ASN A 74 5.03 -5.17 -15.82
C ASN A 74 4.48 -3.88 -15.23
N THR A 75 5.34 -3.07 -14.60
CA THR A 75 4.93 -1.79 -14.00
C THR A 75 4.48 -0.75 -15.01
N PHE A 76 4.80 -0.93 -16.30
CA PHE A 76 4.38 -0.07 -17.40
C PHE A 76 3.09 -0.54 -18.09
N ASP A 77 2.54 -1.70 -17.71
CA ASP A 77 1.25 -2.14 -18.24
C ASP A 77 0.10 -1.54 -17.42
N SER A 78 -0.66 -0.65 -18.04
CA SER A 78 -1.81 0.04 -17.41
C SER A 78 -3.02 -0.86 -17.16
N ASN A 79 -3.00 -2.09 -17.70
CA ASN A 79 -4.02 -3.11 -17.48
C ASN A 79 -3.66 -4.07 -16.34
N GLU A 80 -2.38 -4.17 -15.98
CA GLU A 80 -1.93 -5.03 -14.89
C GLU A 80 -1.96 -4.30 -13.55
N ASN A 81 -2.70 -4.87 -12.60
CA ASN A 81 -2.82 -4.36 -11.23
C ASN A 81 -2.13 -5.29 -10.21
N ASN A 82 -1.10 -6.03 -10.66
CA ASN A 82 -0.51 -7.15 -9.94
C ASN A 82 0.33 -6.74 -8.73
N TYR A 83 0.86 -5.51 -8.72
CA TYR A 83 1.72 -5.06 -7.63
C TYR A 83 0.94 -4.82 -6.33
N ALA A 84 -0.04 -3.91 -6.35
CA ALA A 84 -0.77 -3.53 -5.14
C ALA A 84 -1.60 -4.68 -4.55
N SER A 85 -2.19 -5.52 -5.41
CA SER A 85 -2.99 -6.69 -4.99
C SER A 85 -2.17 -7.73 -4.21
N SER A 86 -0.84 -7.72 -4.33
CA SER A 86 0.03 -8.60 -3.54
C SER A 86 0.06 -8.24 -2.06
N PHE A 87 -0.15 -6.96 -1.71
CA PHE A 87 -0.04 -6.43 -0.35
C PHE A 87 -1.39 -6.04 0.28
N MET A 88 -2.45 -6.00 -0.52
CA MET A 88 -3.75 -5.45 -0.14
C MET A 88 -4.88 -6.49 -0.28
N ILE A 89 -5.66 -6.67 0.77
CA ILE A 89 -6.93 -7.41 0.74
C ILE A 89 -7.98 -6.48 0.12
N GLY A 90 -8.59 -6.89 -0.99
CA GLY A 90 -9.51 -6.05 -1.79
C GLY A 90 -8.88 -5.48 -3.08
N GLY A 91 -7.58 -5.69 -3.32
CA GLY A 91 -6.91 -5.36 -4.57
C GLY A 91 -6.40 -3.91 -4.69
N SER A 92 -6.06 -3.51 -5.92
CA SER A 92 -5.53 -2.18 -6.27
C SER A 92 -6.58 -1.10 -6.47
N ALA A 93 -7.87 -1.48 -6.43
CA ALA A 93 -8.99 -0.56 -6.54
C ALA A 93 -9.05 0.23 -5.22
N GLY A 94 -8.22 1.27 -5.11
CA GLY A 94 -8.34 2.22 -4.02
C GLY A 94 -9.77 2.76 -3.94
N TYR A 95 -10.16 3.26 -2.77
CA TYR A 95 -11.47 3.85 -2.48
C TYR A 95 -12.00 4.86 -3.54
N LEU A 96 -11.12 5.38 -4.40
CA LEU A 96 -11.40 6.37 -5.44
C LEU A 96 -11.12 5.86 -6.88
N GLY A 97 -10.89 4.56 -7.09
CA GLY A 97 -10.71 3.97 -8.43
C GLY A 97 -9.39 4.32 -9.13
N PHE A 98 -8.42 4.93 -8.42
CA PHE A 98 -7.14 5.31 -8.99
C PHE A 98 -6.19 4.11 -9.14
N LYS A 99 -5.51 4.04 -10.30
CA LYS A 99 -4.58 2.96 -10.66
C LYS A 99 -3.13 3.16 -10.18
N ILE A 100 -2.85 4.18 -9.35
CA ILE A 100 -1.48 4.52 -8.93
C ILE A 100 -1.09 3.96 -7.55
N SER A 101 -1.89 3.04 -7.01
CA SER A 101 -1.63 2.41 -5.72
C SER A 101 -0.26 1.73 -5.67
N GLY A 102 0.54 2.03 -4.64
CA GLY A 102 1.88 1.49 -4.43
C GLY A 102 2.92 1.99 -5.44
N SER A 103 2.55 2.87 -6.37
CA SER A 103 3.47 3.33 -7.42
C SER A 103 4.64 4.15 -6.90
N TYR A 104 4.60 4.65 -5.66
CA TYR A 104 5.68 5.39 -5.02
C TYR A 104 6.41 4.58 -3.94
N SER A 105 6.12 3.28 -3.81
CA SER A 105 6.87 2.44 -2.89
C SER A 105 8.29 2.18 -3.41
N ASN A 106 9.23 1.95 -2.49
CA ASN A 106 10.63 1.72 -2.84
C ASN A 106 10.81 0.51 -3.77
N GLU A 107 10.09 -0.59 -3.53
CA GLU A 107 10.16 -1.79 -4.35
C GLU A 107 9.55 -1.56 -5.74
N TYR A 108 8.42 -0.86 -5.85
CA TYR A 108 7.82 -0.54 -7.14
C TYR A 108 8.76 0.32 -7.99
N GLN A 109 9.35 1.37 -7.40
CA GLN A 109 10.28 2.25 -8.10
C GLN A 109 11.54 1.51 -8.55
N ARG A 110 12.11 0.65 -7.69
CA ARG A 110 13.25 -0.21 -8.07
C ARG A 110 12.93 -1.17 -9.21
N ILE A 111 11.71 -1.72 -9.25
CA ILE A 111 11.26 -2.59 -10.34
C ILE A 111 11.07 -1.76 -11.62
N LYS A 112 10.44 -0.59 -11.51
CA LYS A 112 10.23 0.33 -12.64
C LYS A 112 11.56 0.79 -13.26
N GLU A 113 12.54 1.15 -12.44
CA GLU A 113 13.90 1.49 -12.85
C GLU A 113 14.56 0.31 -13.59
N ASP A 114 14.55 -0.89 -13.01
CA ASP A 114 15.10 -2.10 -13.66
C ASP A 114 14.46 -2.38 -15.02
N LEU A 115 13.13 -2.28 -15.10
CA LEU A 115 12.40 -2.49 -16.35
C LEU A 115 12.75 -1.41 -17.37
N SER A 116 12.87 -0.14 -16.95
CA SER A 116 13.25 0.96 -17.82
C SER A 116 14.67 0.77 -18.40
N ALA A 117 15.63 0.35 -17.57
CA ALA A 117 17.01 0.08 -17.97
C ALA A 117 17.13 -1.18 -18.86
N SER A 118 16.25 -2.17 -18.67
CA SER A 118 16.24 -3.42 -19.44
C SER A 118 15.61 -3.29 -20.84
N PHE A 119 15.36 -2.06 -21.34
CA PHE A 119 14.86 -1.85 -22.69
C PHE A 119 15.96 -2.15 -23.74
N SER A 120 16.05 -3.42 -24.14
CA SER A 120 16.68 -3.84 -25.40
C SER A 120 15.59 -4.35 -26.34
N SER A 121 15.61 -3.87 -27.57
CA SER A 121 14.59 -4.09 -28.59
C SER A 121 14.31 -5.57 -28.89
N GLY A 122 13.03 -5.93 -28.90
CA GLY A 122 12.35 -6.98 -29.68
C GLY A 122 13.01 -8.35 -29.92
N SER A 123 12.40 -9.42 -29.41
CA SER A 123 12.02 -10.62 -30.19
C SER A 123 11.21 -11.63 -29.35
N SER A 124 10.36 -12.43 -30.02
CA SER A 124 9.45 -13.46 -29.49
C SER A 124 10.17 -14.78 -29.13
N LEU A 125 9.89 -15.37 -27.95
CA LEU A 125 10.76 -16.36 -27.33
C LEU A 125 10.44 -17.87 -27.60
N SER A 126 11.49 -18.63 -27.98
CA SER A 126 11.71 -20.08 -28.19
C SER A 126 12.67 -20.66 -27.13
N GLN A 127 13.01 -21.96 -27.16
CA GLN A 127 13.83 -22.61 -26.11
C GLN A 127 15.25 -22.03 -25.91
N ASN A 128 15.86 -21.46 -26.95
CA ASN A 128 17.13 -20.72 -26.84
C ASN A 128 16.96 -19.39 -26.09
N GLU A 129 15.76 -18.85 -26.11
CA GLU A 129 15.42 -17.62 -25.40
C GLU A 129 15.20 -17.83 -23.90
N ILE A 130 14.99 -19.06 -23.42
CA ILE A 130 15.05 -19.36 -21.97
C ILE A 130 16.50 -19.27 -21.46
N ASN A 131 17.48 -19.74 -22.24
CA ASN A 131 18.90 -19.62 -21.89
C ASN A 131 19.38 -18.16 -22.03
N LYS A 132 18.88 -17.43 -23.03
CA LYS A 132 19.06 -15.98 -23.15
C LYS A 132 18.39 -15.23 -22.01
N PHE A 133 17.18 -15.64 -21.59
CA PHE A 133 16.44 -15.08 -20.46
C PHE A 133 17.21 -15.24 -19.15
N LYS A 134 17.81 -16.41 -18.88
CA LYS A 134 18.70 -16.61 -17.73
C LYS A 134 19.93 -15.70 -17.74
N GLN A 135 20.46 -15.37 -18.92
CA GLN A 135 21.56 -14.41 -19.10
C GLN A 135 21.09 -12.94 -19.07
N GLN A 136 19.79 -12.69 -19.31
CA GLN A 136 19.13 -11.38 -19.20
C GLN A 136 18.64 -11.07 -17.79
N ILE A 137 18.78 -11.99 -16.82
CA ILE A 137 18.49 -11.69 -15.41
C ILE A 137 19.56 -10.71 -14.92
N GLN A 138 19.26 -9.42 -15.02
CA GLN A 138 20.14 -8.33 -14.56
C GLN A 138 20.29 -8.35 -13.04
N ARG A 139 19.25 -8.80 -12.32
CA ARG A 139 19.20 -8.73 -10.86
C ARG A 139 18.37 -9.85 -10.26
N LYS A 140 18.88 -10.47 -9.19
CA LYS A 140 18.18 -11.47 -8.36
C LYS A 140 18.13 -10.95 -6.94
N ILE A 141 16.92 -10.72 -6.42
CA ILE A 141 16.69 -10.27 -5.05
C ILE A 141 15.80 -11.29 -4.36
N ILE A 142 16.19 -11.68 -3.16
CA ILE A 142 15.38 -12.53 -2.29
C ILE A 142 15.02 -11.68 -1.07
N ASN A 143 13.72 -11.44 -0.88
CA ASN A 143 13.20 -10.71 0.27
C ASN A 143 12.47 -11.69 1.19
N SER A 144 12.92 -11.78 2.44
CA SER A 144 12.20 -12.50 3.50
C SER A 144 11.40 -11.48 4.33
N LYS A 145 10.14 -11.77 4.60
CA LYS A 145 9.30 -10.97 5.51
C LYS A 145 8.90 -11.83 6.70
N GLY A 146 9.26 -11.38 7.90
CA GLY A 146 9.08 -12.15 9.13
C GLY A 146 10.05 -13.32 9.27
N GLY A 147 9.92 -14.03 10.38
CA GLY A 147 10.82 -15.11 10.76
C GLY A 147 12.25 -14.63 11.00
N ASP A 148 13.17 -15.58 11.01
CA ASP A 148 14.60 -15.32 11.05
C ASP A 148 15.13 -14.84 9.69
N VAL A 149 16.28 -14.17 9.73
CA VAL A 149 16.97 -13.70 8.53
C VAL A 149 17.20 -14.89 7.60
N PHE A 150 16.79 -14.73 6.35
CA PHE A 150 16.99 -15.77 5.34
C PHE A 150 18.47 -15.91 5.00
N ILE A 151 18.98 -17.14 5.10
CA ILE A 151 20.35 -17.51 4.75
C ILE A 151 20.30 -18.57 3.64
N LEU A 152 21.01 -18.31 2.55
CA LEU A 152 21.12 -19.25 1.43
C LEU A 152 21.70 -20.59 1.90
N GLY A 153 21.02 -21.69 1.54
CA GLY A 153 21.43 -23.06 1.89
C GLY A 153 20.73 -23.65 3.12
N ASN A 154 19.97 -22.86 3.89
CA ASN A 154 19.15 -23.39 4.97
C ASN A 154 17.89 -24.10 4.44
N HIS A 155 17.39 -25.07 5.22
CA HIS A 155 16.12 -25.72 4.94
C HIS A 155 14.95 -24.76 5.17
N MET A 156 13.95 -24.80 4.27
CA MET A 156 12.70 -24.03 4.36
C MET A 156 11.99 -24.24 5.72
N THR A 157 12.10 -25.44 6.29
CA THR A 157 11.49 -25.81 7.57
C THR A 157 12.03 -24.99 8.75
N THR A 158 13.30 -24.59 8.70
CA THR A 158 13.92 -23.74 9.74
C THR A 158 13.35 -22.33 9.71
N TRP A 159 13.13 -21.76 8.52
CA TRP A 159 12.47 -20.45 8.41
C TRP A 159 11.00 -20.57 8.83
N GLN A 160 10.27 -21.59 8.38
CA GLN A 160 8.87 -21.80 8.74
C GLN A 160 8.64 -21.90 10.27
N SER A 161 9.53 -22.54 11.02
CA SER A 161 9.40 -22.62 12.48
C SER A 161 9.65 -21.26 13.16
N SER A 162 10.53 -20.43 12.61
CA SER A 162 10.83 -19.09 13.13
C SER A 162 9.70 -18.07 12.94
N VAL A 163 8.84 -18.23 11.93
CA VAL A 163 7.71 -17.33 11.67
C VAL A 163 6.74 -17.28 12.85
N LYS A 164 6.60 -18.39 13.60
CA LYS A 164 5.72 -18.48 14.77
C LYS A 164 6.11 -17.48 15.87
N THR A 165 7.39 -17.20 16.03
CA THR A 165 7.91 -16.30 17.08
C THR A 165 8.11 -14.88 16.57
N LYS A 166 8.29 -14.70 15.26
CA LYS A 166 8.55 -13.40 14.62
C LYS A 166 7.58 -13.19 13.45
N PRO A 167 6.29 -12.94 13.72
CA PRO A 167 5.32 -12.68 12.66
C PRO A 167 5.65 -11.35 11.96
N ALA A 168 5.16 -11.20 10.72
CA ALA A 168 5.21 -9.93 9.98
C ALA A 168 3.92 -9.73 9.21
N ILE A 169 3.58 -8.47 8.94
CA ILE A 169 2.43 -8.14 8.08
C ILE A 169 2.79 -8.51 6.64
N ILE A 170 2.03 -9.47 6.10
CA ILE A 170 2.09 -9.83 4.68
C ILE A 170 1.07 -9.05 3.85
N ARG A 171 -0.12 -8.79 4.41
CA ARG A 171 -1.25 -8.15 3.73
C ARG A 171 -2.08 -7.30 4.69
N ARG A 172 -2.72 -6.27 4.16
CA ARG A 172 -3.61 -5.36 4.91
C ARG A 172 -4.96 -5.21 4.23
N ALA A 173 -6.02 -5.12 5.03
CA ALA A 173 -7.29 -4.56 4.59
C ALA A 173 -7.30 -3.08 4.97
N ILE A 174 -7.65 -2.20 4.02
CA ILE A 174 -7.52 -0.75 4.21
C ILE A 174 -8.84 -0.08 3.90
N GLU A 175 -9.24 0.82 4.79
CA GLU A 175 -10.43 1.64 4.67
C GLU A 175 -10.06 3.11 4.45
N ASN A 176 -10.99 3.89 3.92
CA ASN A 176 -10.82 5.33 3.87
C ASN A 176 -10.81 5.91 5.29
N ILE A 177 -9.85 6.77 5.60
CA ILE A 177 -9.77 7.53 6.85
C ILE A 177 -11.07 8.30 7.19
N THR A 178 -11.92 8.66 6.23
CA THR A 178 -13.22 9.28 6.54
C THR A 178 -14.25 8.30 7.12
N SER A 179 -14.01 6.98 7.06
CA SER A 179 -14.92 5.95 7.61
C SER A 179 -15.00 6.05 9.14
N ILE A 180 -13.92 6.48 9.79
CA ILE A 180 -13.86 6.65 11.26
C ILE A 180 -14.55 7.92 11.76
N ILE A 181 -14.81 8.89 10.87
CA ILE A 181 -15.48 10.14 11.23
C ILE A 181 -16.96 9.84 11.29
N GLN A 182 -17.48 9.59 12.49
CA GLN A 182 -18.89 9.25 12.68
C GLN A 182 -19.46 10.05 13.84
N THR A 183 -20.76 10.32 13.81
CA THR A 183 -21.44 11.15 14.82
C THR A 183 -21.34 10.51 16.21
N GLU A 184 -21.31 9.18 16.27
CA GLU A 184 -21.18 8.39 17.50
C GLU A 184 -19.77 8.52 18.12
N LYS A 185 -18.75 8.81 17.30
CA LYS A 185 -17.36 8.96 17.74
C LYS A 185 -16.98 10.41 18.05
N ILE A 186 -17.71 11.37 17.49
CA ILE A 186 -17.45 12.81 17.66
C ILE A 186 -18.78 13.52 17.99
N PRO A 187 -19.36 13.29 19.18
CA PRO A 187 -20.67 13.84 19.55
C PRO A 187 -20.67 15.36 19.72
N GLU A 188 -19.49 15.96 19.90
CA GLU A 188 -19.27 17.42 20.03
C GLU A 188 -19.60 18.18 18.72
N LEU A 189 -19.58 17.50 17.57
CA LEU A 189 -19.80 18.12 16.27
C LEU A 189 -21.23 17.89 15.78
N THR A 190 -21.80 18.93 15.16
CA THR A 190 -23.08 18.80 14.46
C THR A 190 -22.93 17.94 13.21
N LEU A 191 -24.03 17.32 12.77
CA LEU A 191 -24.05 16.51 11.54
C LEU A 191 -23.54 17.29 10.32
N LEU A 192 -23.90 18.57 10.21
CA LEU A 192 -23.44 19.44 9.12
C LEU A 192 -21.93 19.65 9.15
N ALA A 193 -21.37 19.92 10.34
CA ALA A 193 -19.92 20.07 10.50
C ALA A 193 -19.18 18.76 10.15
N LEU A 194 -19.71 17.59 10.54
CA LEU A 194 -19.10 16.30 10.20
C LEU A 194 -19.09 16.03 8.70
N VAL A 195 -20.18 16.37 7.99
CA VAL A 195 -20.23 16.25 6.52
C VAL A 195 -19.20 17.18 5.86
N GLU A 196 -19.07 18.41 6.35
CA GLU A 196 -18.08 19.35 5.84
C GLU A 196 -16.64 18.86 6.08
N VAL A 197 -16.34 18.37 7.28
CA VAL A 197 -15.01 17.81 7.61
C VAL A 197 -14.67 16.62 6.71
N LYS A 198 -15.61 15.67 6.53
CA LYS A 198 -15.42 14.54 5.61
C LYS A 198 -15.13 15.01 4.20
N LYS A 199 -15.88 15.99 3.71
CA LYS A 199 -15.68 16.56 2.38
C LYS A 199 -14.28 17.15 2.26
N LYS A 200 -13.87 18.01 3.20
CA LYS A 200 -12.54 18.64 3.17
C LYS A 200 -11.39 17.62 3.20
N ILE A 201 -11.55 16.54 3.94
CA ILE A 201 -10.55 15.46 3.98
C ILE A 201 -10.51 14.70 2.64
N ASN A 202 -11.67 14.38 2.06
CA ASN A 202 -11.71 13.74 0.74
C ASN A 202 -11.12 14.65 -0.35
N ASP A 203 -11.44 15.94 -0.36
CA ASP A 203 -10.87 16.93 -1.28
C ASP A 203 -9.33 16.98 -1.15
N ALA A 204 -8.81 16.91 0.08
CA ALA A 204 -7.36 16.88 0.33
C ALA A 204 -6.71 15.57 -0.15
N ILE A 205 -7.38 14.43 0.03
CA ILE A 205 -6.92 13.12 -0.47
C ILE A 205 -6.89 13.12 -2.00
N GLU A 206 -7.94 13.63 -2.64
CA GLU A 206 -8.03 13.74 -4.09
C GLU A 206 -6.92 14.64 -4.64
N THR A 207 -6.71 15.81 -4.02
CA THR A 207 -5.61 16.73 -4.38
C THR A 207 -4.25 16.05 -4.27
N TYR A 208 -4.01 15.30 -3.20
CA TYR A 208 -2.76 14.54 -3.02
C TYR A 208 -2.55 13.53 -4.15
N ILE A 209 -3.60 12.81 -4.55
CA ILE A 209 -3.53 11.81 -5.62
C ILE A 209 -3.32 12.49 -6.98
N GLU A 210 -4.04 13.57 -7.25
CA GLU A 210 -3.95 14.32 -8.51
C GLU A 210 -2.55 14.90 -8.72
N MET A 211 -1.97 15.52 -7.68
CA MET A 211 -0.61 16.06 -7.73
C MET A 211 0.47 15.00 -7.95
N ASN A 212 0.20 13.75 -7.54
CA ASN A 212 1.09 12.59 -7.74
C ASN A 212 0.68 11.73 -8.95
N THR A 213 -0.25 12.22 -9.77
CA THR A 213 -0.63 11.55 -11.01
C THR A 213 0.18 12.12 -12.17
N HIS A 214 1.14 11.33 -12.65
CA HIS A 214 1.93 11.66 -13.83
C HIS A 214 1.35 10.93 -15.05
N ARG A 215 0.62 11.69 -15.86
CA ARG A 215 0.01 11.23 -17.11
C ARG A 215 1.04 11.19 -18.23
N GLY A 216 1.00 10.13 -19.02
CA GLY A 216 1.82 10.00 -20.22
C GLY A 216 1.76 8.59 -20.80
N CYS A 217 2.27 8.44 -22.02
CA CYS A 217 2.36 7.14 -22.65
C CYS A 217 3.21 6.15 -21.83
N MET A 218 2.59 5.06 -21.37
CA MET A 218 3.27 3.98 -20.66
C MET A 218 3.74 2.85 -21.60
N ASN A 219 3.33 2.86 -22.88
CA ASN A 219 3.78 1.87 -23.85
C ASN A 219 5.28 2.05 -24.18
N ARG A 220 6.10 1.13 -23.67
CA ARG A 220 7.56 1.13 -23.87
C ARG A 220 8.01 1.04 -25.32
N LEU A 221 7.17 0.54 -26.23
CA LEU A 221 7.50 0.43 -27.66
C LEU A 221 7.17 1.72 -28.42
N SER A 222 6.48 2.68 -27.80
CA SER A 222 6.12 3.94 -28.43
C SER A 222 7.31 4.91 -28.45
N PRO A 223 7.49 5.69 -29.54
CA PRO A 223 8.45 6.80 -29.56
C PRO A 223 8.10 7.93 -28.58
N SER A 224 6.86 7.98 -28.08
CA SER A 224 6.38 8.95 -27.10
C SER A 224 6.37 8.40 -25.67
N PHE A 225 7.04 7.27 -25.43
CA PHE A 225 7.13 6.65 -24.11
C PHE A 225 7.64 7.63 -23.05
N ASN A 226 6.89 7.76 -21.96
CA ASN A 226 7.23 8.56 -20.80
C ASN A 226 7.53 7.64 -19.61
N TRP A 227 8.80 7.46 -19.30
CA TRP A 227 9.24 6.57 -18.22
C TRP A 227 8.78 7.04 -16.82
N VAL A 228 8.48 8.33 -16.64
CA VAL A 228 8.00 8.88 -15.37
C VAL A 228 6.52 8.58 -15.15
N ALA A 229 5.74 8.41 -16.23
CA ALA A 229 4.29 8.25 -16.17
C ALA A 229 3.88 7.05 -15.29
N ASN A 230 2.86 7.26 -14.46
CA ASN A 230 2.21 6.23 -13.64
C ASN A 230 0.73 6.04 -14.02
N VAL A 231 0.22 6.87 -14.92
CA VAL A 231 -1.11 6.74 -15.54
C VAL A 231 -0.97 6.90 -17.04
N ASP A 232 -1.45 5.89 -17.76
CA ASP A 232 -1.51 5.92 -19.22
C ASP A 232 -2.61 6.87 -19.68
N ASP A 233 -2.23 7.84 -20.51
CA ASP A 233 -3.12 8.85 -21.08
C ASP A 233 -3.42 8.61 -22.56
N SER A 234 -2.99 7.46 -23.10
CA SER A 234 -3.13 7.11 -24.51
C SER A 234 -2.40 8.06 -25.47
N SER A 235 -1.48 8.90 -24.99
CA SER A 235 -0.67 9.82 -25.82
C SER A 235 0.49 9.13 -26.53
N CYS A 236 0.40 7.82 -26.76
CA CYS A 236 1.48 7.01 -27.33
C CYS A 236 1.70 7.23 -28.83
N ALA A 237 0.82 7.95 -29.51
CA ALA A 237 1.06 8.40 -30.88
C ALA A 237 1.87 9.71 -30.85
N PRO A 238 2.94 9.83 -31.64
CA PRO A 238 3.74 11.05 -31.68
C PRO A 238 2.91 12.24 -32.18
N ALA A 239 3.04 13.38 -31.50
CA ALA A 239 2.41 14.61 -31.91
C ALA A 239 2.96 15.06 -33.28
N THR A 240 2.06 15.24 -34.25
CA THR A 240 2.40 15.64 -35.62
C THR A 240 2.44 17.15 -35.82
N VAL A 241 1.96 17.92 -34.84
CA VAL A 241 1.81 19.38 -34.95
C VAL A 241 2.95 20.09 -34.22
N LYS A 242 3.72 20.90 -34.94
CA LYS A 242 4.70 21.84 -34.37
C LYS A 242 4.00 23.18 -34.15
N PHE A 243 4.06 23.71 -32.93
CA PHE A 243 3.53 25.03 -32.59
C PHE A 243 4.68 25.96 -32.18
N GLN A 244 4.58 27.24 -32.58
CA GLN A 244 5.51 28.27 -32.10
C GLN A 244 4.98 28.84 -30.80
N PHE A 245 5.84 28.90 -29.78
CA PHE A 245 5.50 29.45 -28.47
C PHE A 245 6.03 30.88 -28.33
N GLY A 246 5.13 31.85 -28.09
CA GLY A 246 5.43 33.28 -28.09
C GLY A 246 5.79 33.89 -26.72
N GLY A 247 5.78 33.10 -25.64
CA GLY A 247 6.04 33.59 -24.29
C GLY A 247 4.78 33.82 -23.46
N PHE A 248 4.98 34.17 -22.18
CA PHE A 248 3.92 34.55 -21.25
C PHE A 248 4.18 35.97 -20.74
N ILE A 249 3.12 36.75 -20.48
CA ILE A 249 3.19 38.02 -19.76
C ILE A 249 2.37 37.85 -18.48
N GLN A 250 2.95 38.24 -17.34
CA GLN A 250 2.25 38.26 -16.06
C GLN A 250 1.99 39.71 -15.65
N SER A 251 0.76 40.00 -15.23
CA SER A 251 0.40 41.28 -14.62
C SER A 251 0.13 41.08 -13.14
N CYS A 252 0.73 41.92 -12.30
CA CYS A 252 0.56 41.89 -10.85
C CYS A 252 -0.20 43.14 -10.41
N THR A 253 -1.07 42.98 -9.41
CA THR A 253 -1.76 44.09 -8.72
C THR A 253 -1.34 44.09 -7.26
N GLU A 254 -0.97 45.25 -6.73
CA GLU A 254 -0.66 45.38 -5.30
C GLU A 254 -1.90 45.12 -4.43
N ASP A 255 -1.70 44.40 -3.32
CA ASP A 255 -2.75 44.18 -2.33
C ASP A 255 -2.92 45.42 -1.47
N SER A 256 -4.07 46.08 -1.63
CA SER A 256 -4.48 47.26 -0.85
C SER A 256 -4.43 47.10 0.68
N ARG A 257 -4.35 45.87 1.21
CA ARG A 257 -4.24 45.58 2.65
C ARG A 257 -2.82 45.74 3.22
N LEU A 258 -1.80 45.87 2.38
CA LEU A 258 -0.40 46.04 2.80
C LEU A 258 0.03 47.52 2.92
N GLN A 259 -0.90 48.46 2.70
CA GLN A 259 -0.65 49.91 2.77
C GLN A 259 -1.20 50.58 4.05
N GLN A 260 -1.60 49.80 5.07
CA GLN A 260 -2.04 50.31 6.39
C GLN A 260 -1.04 50.01 7.49
#